data_AF-A0A4V2E9F0-F1
#
_entry.id   AF-A0A4V2E9F0-F1
#
_cell.length_a   1.000
_cell.length_b   1.000
_cell.length_c   1.000
_cell.angle_alpha   90.00
_cell.angle_beta   90.00
_cell.angle_gamma   90.00
#
_symmetry.space_group_name_H-M   'P 1'
#
loop_
_entity.id
_entity.type
_entity.pdbx_description
1 polymer ?
#
loop_
_entity_poly.entity_id
_entity_poly.type
_entity_poly.pdbx_seq_one_letter_code
_entity_poly.pdbx_strand_id
1 'polypeptide(L)'
;MIFSKYIGSTVEARAPTALVTAYYSSPIADVFDQPSEAILGHLAKRNPFALDALQRNAWLGQIDIVRRQLRGLNGWIAFEFAIPRMGKRADVVLVTAGFVFVIEFKVGSHQFDAAAFDQVMDYALDLKNFHAGSHDRRIVPIVVATMADESPFELTWGSDGVASPIGSNGSNLGRIVDEMVKQTPGQAFLDGGKWSRTGYKPTPTIIEAAQALYQGHRVEDITRSDAGAKNLSETAARLADIIEDAKAHQRKAICFVTGVPGAGKTLAGLNLVTLRTQAHKEEHAVFLSGNGPLVEVLREALARDEYGRLKEQGQKTKKSDAARKVNSFVQNIMHFRDSNVVTSEPPIERVAVFDEAQRAWDMNHLAKFMGQKRGQPNFQMSEPEFLISVMDRHDGWCVIICLVGGGQEINAGELA
;
A
#
# COMPACT_ATOMS: atom_id res chain seq x y z
N MET A 1 -19.49 15.15 21.29
CA MET A 1 -20.65 15.73 20.57
C MET A 1 -20.47 15.40 19.10
N ILE A 2 -21.46 14.80 18.43
CA ILE A 2 -21.34 14.36 17.02
C ILE A 2 -22.11 15.35 16.15
N PHE A 3 -21.44 15.95 15.17
CA PHE A 3 -22.08 16.78 14.15
C PHE A 3 -22.07 16.01 12.82
N SER A 4 -23.22 15.93 12.16
CA SER A 4 -23.38 15.33 10.82
C SER A 4 -23.98 16.35 9.86
N LYS A 5 -23.38 16.52 8.68
CA LYS A 5 -23.91 17.36 7.60
C LYS A 5 -24.01 16.54 6.32
N TYR A 6 -25.17 16.59 5.65
CA TYR A 6 -25.36 16.00 4.33
C TYR A 6 -24.84 16.96 3.26
N ILE A 7 -24.05 16.46 2.33
CA ILE A 7 -23.44 17.26 1.26
C ILE A 7 -24.20 16.98 -0.03
N GLY A 8 -24.69 18.04 -0.67
CA GLY A 8 -25.26 17.98 -2.03
C GLY A 8 -24.14 17.92 -3.06
N SER A 9 -24.29 17.06 -4.06
CA SER A 9 -23.31 16.81 -5.12
C SER A 9 -23.10 18.03 -6.02
N THR A 10 -21.89 18.59 -6.05
CA THR A 10 -21.19 19.13 -7.25
C THR A 10 -19.90 19.85 -6.84
N VAL A 11 -18.76 19.16 -6.98
CA VAL A 11 -17.46 19.80 -7.14
C VAL A 11 -16.81 19.20 -8.39
N GLU A 12 -16.85 19.92 -9.51
CA GLU A 12 -16.13 19.55 -10.72
C GLU A 12 -14.63 19.80 -10.52
N ALA A 13 -13.93 18.77 -10.04
CA ALA A 13 -12.49 18.76 -9.95
C ALA A 13 -11.86 18.39 -11.30
N ARG A 14 -11.05 19.28 -11.88
CA ARG A 14 -10.17 18.91 -13.00
C ARG A 14 -9.15 17.87 -12.53
N ALA A 15 -9.13 16.71 -13.18
CA ALA A 15 -8.26 15.61 -12.83
C ALA A 15 -6.77 16.00 -12.95
N PRO A 16 -5.96 15.87 -11.88
CA PRO A 16 -4.51 16.03 -11.99
C PRO A 16 -3.93 14.95 -12.92
N THR A 17 -2.83 15.28 -13.60
CA THR A 17 -2.01 14.33 -14.36
C THR A 17 -1.73 13.08 -13.50
N ALA A 18 -1.91 11.86 -14.00
CA ALA A 18 -1.71 10.68 -13.14
C ALA A 18 -0.25 10.55 -12.66
N LEU A 19 -0.04 10.43 -11.34
CA LEU A 19 1.19 9.83 -10.80
C LEU A 19 1.35 8.43 -11.41
N VAL A 20 2.59 7.98 -11.67
CA VAL A 20 2.83 6.74 -12.42
C VAL A 20 3.20 5.62 -11.44
N THR A 21 2.61 4.43 -11.59
CA THR A 21 2.87 3.26 -10.74
C THR A 21 4.36 2.85 -10.75
N ALA A 22 5.09 3.12 -11.83
CA ALA A 22 6.51 2.85 -11.99
C ALA A 22 7.27 4.07 -12.52
N TYR A 23 8.58 4.18 -12.25
CA TYR A 23 9.37 5.27 -12.84
C TYR A 23 9.67 5.02 -14.32
N TYR A 24 9.77 3.76 -14.72
CA TYR A 24 9.74 3.36 -16.13
C TYR A 24 8.92 2.09 -16.27
N SER A 25 8.18 1.97 -17.36
CA SER A 25 7.50 0.73 -17.70
C SER A 25 7.18 0.63 -19.17
N SER A 26 7.32 -0.56 -19.75
CA SER A 26 7.04 -0.81 -21.17
C SER A 26 6.80 -2.30 -21.43
N PRO A 27 6.29 -2.68 -22.62
CA PRO A 27 6.61 -3.97 -23.21
C PRO A 27 8.13 -4.26 -23.12
N ILE A 28 8.49 -5.52 -22.90
CA ILE A 28 9.91 -5.93 -22.76
C ILE A 28 10.70 -5.60 -24.04
N ALA A 29 10.09 -5.79 -25.22
CA ALA A 29 10.70 -5.48 -26.51
C ALA A 29 11.25 -4.04 -26.58
N ASP A 30 10.47 -3.06 -26.11
CA ASP A 30 10.82 -1.64 -26.17
C ASP A 30 12.06 -1.28 -25.34
N VAL A 31 12.41 -2.09 -24.33
CA VAL A 31 13.65 -1.91 -23.54
C VAL A 31 14.89 -2.13 -24.41
N PHE A 32 14.82 -3.01 -25.40
CA PHE A 32 15.94 -3.29 -26.29
C PHE A 32 16.07 -2.26 -27.41
N ASP A 33 14.98 -1.59 -27.78
CA ASP A 33 14.95 -0.60 -28.86
C ASP A 33 15.36 0.80 -28.40
N GLN A 34 15.32 1.06 -27.09
CA GLN A 34 15.72 2.34 -26.50
C GLN A 34 17.18 2.32 -26.02
N PRO A 35 17.94 3.43 -26.13
CA PRO A 35 19.25 3.53 -25.49
C PRO A 35 19.09 3.55 -23.96
N SER A 36 20.08 3.04 -23.22
CA SER A 36 20.02 2.96 -21.75
C SER A 36 19.86 4.34 -21.10
N GLU A 37 20.39 5.38 -21.73
CA GLU A 37 20.28 6.78 -21.35
C GLU A 37 18.85 7.29 -21.43
N ALA A 38 18.04 6.81 -22.37
CA ALA A 38 16.62 7.18 -22.48
C ALA A 38 15.82 6.59 -21.30
N ILE A 39 16.05 5.31 -20.99
CA ILE A 39 15.41 4.65 -19.84
C ILE A 39 15.85 5.33 -18.54
N LEU A 40 17.15 5.59 -18.38
CA LEU A 40 17.69 6.34 -17.24
C LEU A 40 17.06 7.74 -17.15
N GLY A 41 16.86 8.42 -18.28
CA GLY A 41 16.18 9.72 -18.34
C GLY A 41 14.74 9.66 -17.82
N HIS A 42 14.00 8.59 -18.15
CA HIS A 42 12.66 8.34 -17.59
C HIS A 42 12.70 8.10 -16.08
N LEU A 43 13.64 7.29 -15.60
CA LEU A 43 13.84 7.03 -14.17
C LEU A 43 14.17 8.32 -13.41
N ALA A 44 15.16 9.06 -13.88
CA ALA A 44 15.61 10.33 -13.29
C ALA A 44 14.48 11.37 -13.26
N LYS A 45 13.69 11.47 -14.33
CA LYS A 45 12.56 12.42 -14.42
C LYS A 45 11.47 12.12 -13.38
N ARG A 46 11.24 10.85 -13.05
CA ARG A 46 10.17 10.44 -12.11
C ARG A 46 10.67 10.22 -10.68
N ASN A 47 11.98 10.25 -10.46
CA ASN A 47 12.59 10.21 -9.14
C ASN A 47 12.34 11.52 -8.38
N PRO A 48 11.67 11.50 -7.21
CA PRO A 48 11.40 12.70 -6.42
C PRO A 48 12.58 13.16 -5.56
N PHE A 49 13.69 12.40 -5.58
CA PHE A 49 14.89 12.64 -4.78
C PHE A 49 16.05 13.14 -5.65
N ALA A 50 17.08 13.68 -4.99
CA ALA A 50 18.33 13.97 -5.67
C ALA A 50 18.91 12.68 -6.25
N LEU A 51 19.29 12.70 -7.52
CA LEU A 51 19.93 11.57 -8.18
C LEU A 51 21.45 11.66 -7.96
N ASP A 52 21.97 10.79 -7.11
CA ASP A 52 23.41 10.65 -6.92
C ASP A 52 24.04 9.65 -7.91
N ALA A 53 25.38 9.57 -7.89
CA ALA A 53 26.11 8.67 -8.76
C ALA A 53 25.87 7.19 -8.46
N LEU A 54 25.59 6.84 -7.19
CA LEU A 54 25.37 5.45 -6.78
C LEU A 54 24.06 4.93 -7.36
N GLN A 55 22.96 5.67 -7.16
CA GLN A 55 21.65 5.33 -7.70
C GLN A 55 21.65 5.31 -9.23
N ARG A 56 22.28 6.32 -9.88
CA ARG A 56 22.42 6.37 -11.33
C ARG A 56 23.14 5.12 -11.87
N ASN A 57 24.27 4.75 -11.27
CA ASN A 57 25.05 3.61 -11.70
C ASN A 57 24.35 2.28 -11.40
N ALA A 58 23.61 2.20 -10.29
CA ALA A 58 22.77 1.05 -9.98
C ALA A 58 21.70 0.82 -11.05
N TRP A 59 20.94 1.86 -11.42
CA TRP A 59 19.96 1.77 -12.51
C TRP A 59 20.59 1.38 -13.86
N LEU A 60 21.75 1.93 -14.21
CA LEU A 60 22.45 1.53 -15.43
C LEU A 60 22.85 0.04 -15.40
N GLY A 61 23.32 -0.47 -14.26
CA GLY A 61 23.62 -1.89 -14.08
C GLY A 61 22.38 -2.78 -14.19
N GLN A 62 21.25 -2.36 -13.61
CA GLN A 62 19.97 -3.06 -13.74
C GLN A 62 19.50 -3.12 -15.21
N ILE A 63 19.56 -1.99 -15.92
CA ILE A 63 19.18 -1.90 -17.34
C ILE A 63 20.06 -2.84 -18.19
N ASP A 64 21.39 -2.85 -17.96
CA ASP A 64 22.31 -3.74 -18.68
C ASP A 64 21.96 -5.22 -18.46
N ILE A 65 21.76 -5.64 -17.21
CA ILE A 65 21.41 -7.03 -16.89
C ILE A 65 20.09 -7.42 -17.56
N VAL A 66 19.06 -6.58 -17.45
CA VAL A 66 17.77 -6.80 -18.12
C VAL A 66 17.95 -6.98 -19.63
N ARG A 67 18.75 -6.12 -20.27
CA ARG A 67 19.00 -6.19 -21.73
C ARG A 67 19.78 -7.43 -22.15
N ARG A 68 20.71 -7.91 -21.32
CA ARG A 68 21.47 -9.12 -21.63
C ARG A 68 20.67 -10.40 -21.38
N GLN A 69 19.84 -10.40 -20.35
CA GLN A 69 19.23 -11.63 -19.83
C GLN A 69 17.80 -11.88 -20.29
N LEU A 70 17.03 -10.83 -20.57
CA LEU A 70 15.60 -10.96 -20.86
C LEU A 70 15.27 -10.82 -22.35
N ARG A 71 16.30 -10.86 -23.22
CA ARG A 71 16.14 -10.71 -24.67
C ARG A 71 15.37 -11.88 -25.26
N GLY A 72 14.35 -11.58 -26.06
CA GLY A 72 13.47 -12.56 -26.68
C GLY A 72 12.28 -12.99 -25.82
N LEU A 73 12.18 -12.51 -24.57
CA LEU A 73 10.99 -12.71 -23.76
C LEU A 73 9.86 -11.77 -24.19
N ASN A 74 8.64 -12.30 -24.23
CA ASN A 74 7.43 -11.54 -24.45
C ASN A 74 6.81 -11.17 -23.11
N GLY A 75 6.33 -9.93 -22.97
CA GLY A 75 5.71 -9.48 -21.73
C GLY A 75 5.93 -8.00 -21.48
N TRP A 76 5.89 -7.64 -20.21
CA TRP A 76 5.97 -6.26 -19.73
C TRP A 76 6.94 -6.15 -18.56
N ILE A 77 7.58 -5.01 -18.44
CA ILE A 77 8.56 -4.74 -17.39
C ILE A 77 8.37 -3.33 -16.83
N ALA A 78 8.55 -3.20 -15.53
CA ALA A 78 8.61 -1.93 -14.82
C ALA A 78 9.85 -1.85 -13.96
N PHE A 79 10.44 -0.66 -13.90
CA PHE A 79 11.49 -0.30 -12.98
C PHE A 79 10.93 0.65 -11.92
N GLU A 80 11.38 0.48 -10.68
CA GLU A 80 10.93 1.24 -9.52
C GLU A 80 9.41 1.15 -9.39
N PHE A 81 8.87 -0.08 -9.32
CA PHE A 81 7.43 -0.31 -9.27
C PHE A 81 6.89 -0.09 -7.85
N ALA A 82 5.98 0.87 -7.67
CA ALA A 82 5.32 1.12 -6.40
C ALA A 82 4.29 0.03 -6.09
N ILE A 83 4.45 -0.60 -4.93
CA ILE A 83 3.46 -1.52 -4.39
C ILE A 83 2.33 -0.68 -3.77
N PRO A 84 1.07 -0.85 -4.24
CA PRO A 84 -0.03 0.01 -3.80
C PRO A 84 -0.16 0.10 -2.28
N ARG A 85 -0.16 1.34 -1.77
CA ARG A 85 -0.34 1.72 -0.36
C ARG A 85 0.68 1.19 0.65
N MET A 86 1.68 0.40 0.24
CA MET A 86 2.69 -0.14 1.14
C MET A 86 3.87 0.81 1.39
N GLY A 87 3.99 1.90 0.63
CA GLY A 87 5.13 2.82 0.73
C GLY A 87 6.46 2.20 0.27
N LYS A 88 6.39 1.09 -0.46
CA LYS A 88 7.53 0.31 -0.95
C LYS A 88 7.59 0.37 -2.47
N ARG A 89 8.81 0.32 -3.02
CA ARG A 89 9.06 0.12 -4.45
C ARG A 89 9.94 -1.10 -4.65
N ALA A 90 9.58 -1.96 -5.60
CA ALA A 90 10.46 -3.02 -6.07
C ALA A 90 11.33 -2.48 -7.20
N ASP A 91 12.62 -2.86 -7.24
CA ASP A 91 13.56 -2.37 -8.26
C ASP A 91 13.07 -2.70 -9.67
N VAL A 92 12.71 -3.96 -9.92
CA VAL A 92 12.14 -4.39 -11.20
C VAL A 92 10.98 -5.36 -10.98
N VAL A 93 9.90 -5.18 -11.73
CA VAL A 93 8.84 -6.17 -11.88
C VAL A 93 8.74 -6.59 -13.33
N LEU A 94 8.75 -7.89 -13.57
CA LEU A 94 8.62 -8.51 -14.88
C LEU A 94 7.33 -9.33 -14.92
N VAL A 95 6.48 -9.08 -15.92
CA VAL A 95 5.27 -9.86 -16.18
C VAL A 95 5.46 -10.60 -17.50
N THR A 96 5.55 -11.93 -17.45
CA THR A 96 5.72 -12.77 -18.64
C THR A 96 5.10 -14.14 -18.40
N ALA A 97 4.57 -14.75 -19.48
CA ALA A 97 3.95 -16.08 -19.45
C ALA A 97 2.94 -16.30 -18.31
N GLY A 98 2.19 -15.26 -17.91
CA GLY A 98 1.21 -15.32 -16.82
C GLY A 98 1.78 -15.20 -15.39
N PHE A 99 3.11 -15.13 -15.24
CA PHE A 99 3.81 -14.94 -13.97
C PHE A 99 4.07 -13.46 -13.67
N VAL A 100 4.28 -13.16 -12.40
CA VAL A 100 4.86 -11.90 -11.90
C VAL A 100 6.19 -12.23 -11.24
N PHE A 101 7.29 -11.70 -11.77
CA PHE A 101 8.61 -11.79 -11.16
C PHE A 101 8.91 -10.46 -10.48
N VAL A 102 9.29 -10.51 -9.20
CA VAL A 102 9.67 -9.34 -8.42
C VAL A 102 11.15 -9.45 -8.15
N ILE A 103 11.92 -8.47 -8.60
CA ILE A 103 13.37 -8.54 -8.64
C ILE A 103 13.94 -7.39 -7.80
N GLU A 104 14.79 -7.74 -6.85
CA GLU A 104 15.57 -6.82 -6.02
C GLU A 104 17.04 -6.92 -6.42
N PHE A 105 17.69 -5.81 -6.76
CA PHE A 105 19.08 -5.78 -7.17
C PHE A 105 20.00 -5.30 -6.05
N LYS A 106 21.03 -6.09 -5.77
CA LYS A 106 22.18 -5.72 -4.92
C LYS A 106 23.42 -5.60 -5.80
N VAL A 107 23.50 -4.49 -6.55
CA VAL A 107 24.61 -4.21 -7.48
C VAL A 107 25.93 -4.11 -6.70
N GLY A 108 26.94 -4.86 -7.15
CA GLY A 108 28.25 -4.95 -6.50
C GLY A 108 28.32 -5.93 -5.33
N SER A 109 27.22 -6.57 -4.93
CA SER A 109 27.24 -7.55 -3.85
C SER A 109 27.82 -8.90 -4.32
N HIS A 110 28.68 -9.47 -3.48
CA HIS A 110 29.28 -10.80 -3.67
C HIS A 110 28.48 -11.93 -3.01
N GLN A 111 27.44 -11.61 -2.25
CA GLN A 111 26.67 -12.59 -1.49
C GLN A 111 25.17 -12.31 -1.56
N PHE A 112 24.38 -13.36 -1.37
CA PHE A 112 22.94 -13.26 -1.21
C PHE A 112 22.60 -13.05 0.27
N ASP A 113 22.49 -11.79 0.68
CA ASP A 113 22.19 -11.46 2.07
C ASP A 113 20.78 -11.91 2.43
N ALA A 114 20.62 -12.49 3.64
CA ALA A 114 19.31 -12.88 4.15
C ALA A 114 18.32 -11.71 4.16
N ALA A 115 18.79 -10.49 4.45
CA ALA A 115 17.99 -9.28 4.41
C ALA A 115 17.44 -8.97 3.00
N ALA A 116 18.20 -9.25 1.94
CA ALA A 116 17.74 -9.05 0.57
C ALA A 116 16.64 -10.07 0.20
N PHE A 117 16.79 -11.32 0.65
CA PHE A 117 15.75 -12.34 0.48
C PHE A 117 14.46 -12.00 1.23
N ASP A 118 14.57 -11.56 2.48
CA ASP A 118 13.42 -11.11 3.26
C ASP A 118 12.73 -9.91 2.59
N GLN A 119 13.50 -8.96 2.07
CA GLN A 119 12.97 -7.77 1.39
C GLN A 119 12.19 -8.13 0.11
N VAL A 120 12.75 -8.96 -0.77
CA VAL A 120 12.05 -9.33 -2.01
C VAL A 120 10.85 -10.25 -1.74
N MET A 121 10.94 -11.10 -0.72
CA MET A 121 9.83 -11.92 -0.27
C MET A 121 8.69 -11.04 0.25
N ASP A 122 9.02 -10.00 1.03
CA ASP A 122 8.03 -9.01 1.48
C ASP A 122 7.36 -8.30 0.30
N TYR A 123 8.10 -7.92 -0.74
CA TYR A 123 7.50 -7.34 -1.94
C TYR A 123 6.56 -8.30 -2.67
N ALA A 124 6.97 -9.56 -2.82
CA ALA A 124 6.15 -10.58 -3.47
C ALA A 124 4.85 -10.83 -2.69
N LEU A 125 4.94 -10.93 -1.36
CA LEU A 125 3.78 -11.13 -0.50
C LEU A 125 2.90 -9.88 -0.43
N ASP A 126 3.48 -8.67 -0.44
CA ASP A 126 2.70 -7.44 -0.47
C ASP A 126 1.94 -7.32 -1.80
N LEU A 127 2.55 -7.65 -2.94
CA LEU A 127 1.83 -7.71 -4.22
C LEU A 127 0.72 -8.77 -4.19
N LYS A 128 1.02 -9.98 -3.69
CA LYS A 128 0.04 -11.07 -3.60
C LYS A 128 -1.20 -10.67 -2.82
N ASN A 129 -0.98 -9.93 -1.74
CA ASN A 129 -2.01 -9.64 -0.74
C ASN A 129 -2.72 -8.31 -0.94
N PHE A 130 -2.12 -7.34 -1.64
CA PHE A 130 -2.64 -5.98 -1.72
C PHE A 130 -2.81 -5.43 -3.13
N HIS A 131 -2.28 -6.08 -4.16
CA HIS A 131 -2.43 -5.64 -5.54
C HIS A 131 -3.46 -6.50 -6.27
N ALA A 132 -4.58 -5.89 -6.67
CA ALA A 132 -5.73 -6.62 -7.19
C ALA A 132 -5.40 -7.55 -8.37
N GLY A 133 -4.54 -7.11 -9.29
CA GLY A 133 -4.11 -7.88 -10.45
C GLY A 133 -3.23 -9.08 -10.12
N SER A 134 -2.67 -9.15 -8.91
CA SER A 134 -1.75 -10.20 -8.46
C SER A 134 -2.41 -11.33 -7.66
N HIS A 135 -3.67 -11.20 -7.24
CA HIS A 135 -4.33 -12.15 -6.34
C HIS A 135 -4.32 -13.60 -6.85
N ASP A 136 -4.57 -13.78 -8.15
CA ASP A 136 -4.64 -15.12 -8.76
C ASP A 136 -3.37 -15.46 -9.54
N ARG A 137 -2.28 -14.73 -9.31
CA ARG A 137 -1.02 -14.89 -10.04
C ARG A 137 0.03 -15.59 -9.19
N ARG A 138 0.87 -16.35 -9.90
CA ARG A 138 2.10 -16.92 -9.36
C ARG A 138 3.17 -15.83 -9.31
N ILE A 139 3.77 -15.64 -8.15
CA ILE A 139 4.76 -14.59 -7.92
C ILE A 139 6.12 -15.22 -7.58
N VAL A 140 7.17 -14.80 -8.28
CA VAL A 140 8.53 -15.31 -8.10
C VAL A 140 9.43 -14.19 -7.57
N PRO A 141 9.85 -14.23 -6.29
CA PRO A 141 10.82 -13.29 -5.75
C PRO A 141 12.26 -13.66 -6.17
N ILE A 142 13.01 -12.70 -6.69
CA ILE A 142 14.40 -12.88 -7.15
C ILE A 142 15.30 -11.81 -6.54
N VAL A 143 16.41 -12.22 -5.94
CA VAL A 143 17.52 -11.32 -5.58
C VAL A 143 18.61 -11.43 -6.63
N VAL A 144 19.04 -10.30 -7.18
CA VAL A 144 20.17 -10.23 -8.11
C VAL A 144 21.40 -9.64 -7.40
N ALA A 145 22.39 -10.47 -7.07
CA ALA A 145 23.67 -10.05 -6.51
C ALA A 145 24.77 -10.15 -7.58
N THR A 146 25.17 -9.01 -8.15
CA THR A 146 25.88 -9.01 -9.45
C THR A 146 27.32 -9.53 -9.42
N MET A 147 27.90 -9.71 -8.24
CA MET A 147 29.27 -10.23 -8.05
C MET A 147 29.29 -11.57 -7.29
N ALA A 148 28.12 -12.16 -7.05
CA ALA A 148 27.99 -13.45 -6.38
C ALA A 148 28.26 -14.62 -7.34
N ASP A 149 28.66 -15.76 -6.80
CA ASP A 149 28.72 -16.99 -7.57
C ASP A 149 27.31 -17.49 -7.90
N GLU A 150 27.18 -18.19 -9.03
CA GLU A 150 25.94 -18.86 -9.35
C GLU A 150 25.62 -19.93 -8.32
N SER A 151 24.40 -19.91 -7.79
CA SER A 151 23.90 -20.90 -6.83
C SER A 151 22.77 -21.71 -7.45
N PRO A 152 22.70 -23.02 -7.19
CA PRO A 152 21.53 -23.80 -7.56
C PRO A 152 20.30 -23.29 -6.80
N PHE A 153 19.13 -23.41 -7.41
CA PHE A 153 17.86 -23.09 -6.76
C PHE A 153 16.88 -24.24 -6.96
N GLU A 154 16.01 -24.42 -5.98
CA GLU A 154 14.89 -25.37 -6.06
C GLU A 154 13.58 -24.59 -6.08
N LEU A 155 12.71 -24.92 -7.05
CA LEU A 155 11.39 -24.32 -7.13
C LEU A 155 10.49 -24.90 -6.05
N THR A 156 10.24 -24.10 -5.02
CA THR A 156 9.23 -24.40 -4.00
C THR A 156 8.15 -23.33 -4.01
N TRP A 157 6.89 -23.75 -4.05
CA TRP A 157 5.75 -22.85 -3.99
C TRP A 157 5.11 -22.86 -2.61
N GLY A 158 4.83 -21.67 -2.09
CA GLY A 158 3.89 -21.48 -0.99
C GLY A 158 2.45 -21.82 -1.42
N SER A 159 1.60 -22.08 -0.44
CA SER A 159 0.16 -22.33 -0.65
C SER A 159 -0.59 -21.13 -1.23
N ASP A 160 -0.04 -19.92 -1.04
CA ASP A 160 -0.51 -18.66 -1.61
C ASP A 160 -0.07 -18.46 -3.07
N GLY A 161 0.75 -19.35 -3.63
CA GLY A 161 1.29 -19.22 -4.98
C GLY A 161 2.45 -18.24 -5.09
N VAL A 162 3.10 -17.87 -3.99
CA VAL A 162 4.39 -17.16 -3.98
C VAL A 162 5.52 -18.20 -3.86
N ALA A 163 6.53 -18.12 -4.71
CA ALA A 163 7.69 -19.02 -4.65
C ALA A 163 8.65 -18.63 -3.51
N SER A 164 9.46 -19.59 -3.06
CA SER A 164 10.64 -19.26 -2.24
C SER A 164 11.59 -18.32 -3.01
N PRO A 165 12.32 -17.41 -2.33
CA PRO A 165 13.18 -16.45 -3.00
C PRO A 165 14.36 -17.13 -3.69
N ILE A 166 14.75 -16.61 -4.86
CA ILE A 166 15.81 -17.20 -5.68
C ILE A 166 16.96 -16.22 -5.85
N GLY A 167 18.18 -16.71 -5.67
CA GLY A 167 19.41 -15.97 -5.93
C GLY A 167 19.80 -16.05 -7.41
N SER A 168 20.06 -14.90 -8.01
CA SER A 168 20.66 -14.75 -9.34
C SER A 168 21.94 -13.93 -9.24
N ASN A 169 22.99 -14.34 -9.94
CA ASN A 169 24.19 -13.50 -10.08
C ASN A 169 24.07 -12.47 -11.21
N GLY A 170 22.89 -12.34 -11.82
CA GLY A 170 22.63 -11.47 -12.97
C GLY A 170 23.05 -12.06 -14.31
N SER A 171 23.83 -13.13 -14.37
CA SER A 171 24.17 -13.83 -15.62
C SER A 171 23.24 -15.00 -15.95
N ASN A 172 22.48 -15.47 -14.96
CA ASN A 172 21.56 -16.60 -15.05
C ASN A 172 20.08 -16.20 -14.93
N LEU A 173 19.76 -14.90 -14.89
CA LEU A 173 18.39 -14.41 -14.69
C LEU A 173 17.43 -14.91 -15.79
N GLY A 174 17.85 -14.89 -17.05
CA GLY A 174 17.02 -15.39 -18.17
C GLY A 174 16.72 -16.88 -18.02
N ARG A 175 17.73 -17.66 -17.62
CA ARG A 175 17.60 -19.11 -17.35
C ARG A 175 16.60 -19.38 -16.22
N ILE A 176 16.65 -18.61 -15.13
CA ILE A 176 15.71 -18.72 -14.01
C ILE A 176 14.27 -18.49 -14.50
N VAL A 177 14.03 -17.43 -15.28
CA VAL A 177 12.70 -17.12 -15.82
C VAL A 177 12.20 -18.25 -16.73
N ASP A 178 13.02 -18.71 -17.66
CA ASP A 178 12.67 -19.81 -18.57
C ASP A 178 12.34 -21.11 -17.83
N GLU A 179 13.13 -21.43 -16.80
CA GLU A 179 12.95 -22.62 -15.98
C GLU A 179 11.64 -22.56 -15.20
N MET A 180 11.26 -21.39 -14.66
CA MET A 180 9.95 -21.21 -14.01
C MET A 180 8.79 -21.44 -14.95
N VAL A 181 8.86 -20.86 -16.15
CA VAL A 181 7.80 -21.00 -17.16
C VAL A 181 7.67 -22.46 -17.61
N LYS A 182 8.78 -23.17 -17.76
CA LYS A 182 8.80 -24.60 -18.15
C LYS A 182 8.29 -25.52 -17.04
N GLN A 183 8.68 -25.30 -15.79
CA GLN A 183 8.30 -26.17 -14.67
C GLN A 183 6.85 -25.96 -14.22
N THR A 184 6.28 -24.78 -14.46
CA THR A 184 4.89 -24.46 -14.06
C THR A 184 4.07 -23.93 -15.25
N PRO A 185 3.82 -24.77 -16.28
CA PRO A 185 3.11 -24.35 -17.49
C PRO A 185 1.62 -24.07 -17.23
N GLY A 186 0.94 -23.50 -18.22
CA GLY A 186 -0.52 -23.34 -18.20
C GLY A 186 -1.03 -22.15 -17.38
N GLN A 187 -0.17 -21.20 -17.02
CA GLN A 187 -0.64 -19.96 -16.41
C GLN A 187 -1.51 -19.18 -17.40
N ALA A 188 -2.63 -18.64 -16.91
CA ALA A 188 -3.50 -17.81 -17.71
C ALA A 188 -2.77 -16.55 -18.19
N PHE A 189 -3.02 -16.14 -19.43
CA PHE A 189 -2.47 -14.91 -19.99
C PHE A 189 -2.67 -13.71 -19.04
N LEU A 190 -1.65 -12.85 -18.98
CA LEU A 190 -1.64 -11.66 -18.15
C LEU A 190 -1.10 -10.49 -18.98
N ASP A 191 -1.96 -9.52 -19.26
CA ASP A 191 -1.57 -8.24 -19.84
C ASP A 191 -0.88 -7.40 -18.75
N GLY A 192 0.44 -7.27 -18.84
CA GLY A 192 1.24 -6.57 -17.84
C GLY A 192 0.91 -5.08 -17.73
N GLY A 193 0.52 -4.43 -18.82
CA GLY A 193 0.13 -3.01 -18.79
C GLY A 193 -1.21 -2.80 -18.08
N LYS A 194 -2.18 -3.70 -18.26
CA LYS A 194 -3.43 -3.68 -17.48
C LYS A 194 -3.19 -4.06 -16.03
N TRP A 195 -2.41 -5.11 -15.79
CA TRP A 195 -2.02 -5.57 -14.47
C TRP A 195 -1.41 -4.44 -13.64
N SER A 196 -0.47 -3.68 -14.21
CA SER A 196 0.25 -2.61 -13.51
C SER A 196 -0.63 -1.42 -13.10
N ARG A 197 -1.84 -1.30 -13.67
CA ARG A 197 -2.80 -0.23 -13.38
C ARG A 197 -3.86 -0.67 -12.37
N THR A 198 -3.87 -1.93 -11.96
CA THR A 198 -4.82 -2.37 -10.93
C THR A 198 -4.46 -1.76 -9.58
N GLY A 199 -5.49 -1.45 -8.79
CA GLY A 199 -5.33 -0.71 -7.55
C GLY A 199 -5.03 -1.58 -6.34
N TYR A 200 -5.02 -0.91 -5.18
CA TYR A 200 -4.99 -1.56 -3.89
C TYR A 200 -6.28 -2.35 -3.65
N LYS A 201 -6.15 -3.63 -3.30
CA LYS A 201 -7.23 -4.50 -2.85
C LYS A 201 -6.66 -5.54 -1.89
N PRO A 202 -6.89 -5.47 -0.58
CA PRO A 202 -6.45 -6.50 0.34
C PRO A 202 -7.21 -7.81 0.10
N THR A 203 -6.55 -8.95 0.24
CA THR A 203 -7.19 -10.26 0.15
C THR A 203 -8.11 -10.53 1.36
N PRO A 204 -9.17 -11.36 1.21
CA PRO A 204 -10.05 -11.71 2.32
C PRO A 204 -9.29 -12.28 3.53
N THR A 205 -8.26 -13.08 3.30
CA THR A 205 -7.44 -13.69 4.36
C THR A 205 -6.68 -12.64 5.17
N ILE A 206 -6.21 -11.56 4.55
CA ILE A 206 -5.52 -10.47 5.26
C ILE A 206 -6.51 -9.64 6.07
N ILE A 207 -7.70 -9.40 5.50
CA ILE A 207 -8.79 -8.72 6.20
C ILE A 207 -9.18 -9.53 7.45
N GLU A 208 -9.46 -10.82 7.29
CA GLU A 208 -9.82 -11.72 8.40
C GLU A 208 -8.70 -11.81 9.43
N ALA A 209 -7.46 -11.91 8.98
CA ALA A 209 -6.32 -12.01 9.87
C ALA A 209 -6.19 -10.78 10.76
N ALA A 210 -6.31 -9.57 10.21
CA ALA A 210 -6.20 -8.39 11.05
C ALA A 210 -7.49 -7.97 11.78
N GLN A 211 -8.66 -8.51 11.41
CA GLN A 211 -9.79 -8.58 12.35
C GLN A 211 -9.45 -9.40 13.60
N ALA A 212 -8.88 -10.60 13.41
CA ALA A 212 -8.53 -11.48 14.52
C ALA A 212 -7.48 -10.87 15.45
N LEU A 213 -6.52 -10.11 14.88
CA LEU A 213 -5.57 -9.32 15.67
C LEU A 213 -6.29 -8.40 16.65
N TYR A 214 -7.13 -7.51 16.14
CA TYR A 214 -7.83 -6.53 16.98
C TYR A 214 -8.80 -7.17 17.99
N GLN A 215 -9.39 -8.33 17.70
CA GLN A 215 -10.23 -9.04 18.67
C GLN A 215 -9.44 -9.62 19.85
N GLY A 216 -8.21 -10.08 19.61
CA GLY A 216 -7.33 -10.60 20.66
C GLY A 216 -6.84 -9.51 21.62
N HIS A 217 -6.79 -8.26 21.14
CA HIS A 217 -6.52 -7.09 21.96
C HIS A 217 -7.82 -6.60 22.61
N ARG A 218 -8.01 -6.87 23.90
CA ARG A 218 -9.06 -6.18 24.63
C ARG A 218 -8.77 -4.68 24.55
N VAL A 219 -9.63 -3.95 23.84
CA VAL A 219 -9.66 -2.47 23.81
C VAL A 219 -9.64 -1.92 25.25
N GLU A 220 -10.20 -2.69 26.18
CA GLU A 220 -10.20 -2.47 27.64
C GLU A 220 -8.78 -2.38 28.26
N ASP A 221 -7.80 -3.15 27.78
CA ASP A 221 -6.43 -3.17 28.33
C ASP A 221 -5.61 -1.92 27.91
N ILE A 222 -6.05 -1.23 26.86
CA ILE A 222 -5.46 0.04 26.38
C ILE A 222 -6.10 1.24 27.09
N THR A 223 -7.34 1.09 27.59
CA THR A 223 -8.06 2.15 28.32
C THR A 223 -7.88 2.03 29.83
N ARG A 224 -6.96 2.81 30.41
CA ARG A 224 -6.75 2.89 31.88
C ARG A 224 -7.90 3.55 32.68
N SER A 225 -9.07 3.83 32.10
CA SER A 225 -10.16 4.52 32.81
C SER A 225 -11.56 4.05 32.39
N ASP A 226 -12.33 3.50 33.33
CA ASP A 226 -13.70 2.98 33.15
C ASP A 226 -14.69 4.01 32.59
N ALA A 227 -14.56 5.29 32.96
CA ALA A 227 -15.44 6.36 32.47
C ALA A 227 -15.19 6.71 30.98
N GLY A 228 -13.97 6.45 30.47
CA GLY A 228 -13.63 6.62 29.06
C GLY A 228 -14.20 5.50 28.19
N ALA A 229 -14.14 4.25 28.67
CA ALA A 229 -14.58 3.06 27.92
C ALA A 229 -16.08 3.09 27.55
N LYS A 230 -16.94 3.55 28.46
CA LYS A 230 -18.38 3.68 28.20
C LYS A 230 -18.69 4.73 27.13
N ASN A 231 -18.11 5.92 27.25
CA ASN A 231 -18.30 7.01 26.27
C ASN A 231 -17.74 6.66 24.88
N LEU A 232 -16.64 5.90 24.83
CA LEU A 232 -16.06 5.38 23.59
C LEU A 232 -17.00 4.40 22.88
N SER A 233 -17.59 3.49 23.64
CA SER A 233 -18.51 2.48 23.13
C SER A 233 -19.80 3.11 22.60
N GLU A 234 -20.38 4.08 23.32
CA GLU A 234 -21.56 4.82 22.86
C GLU A 234 -21.27 5.65 21.60
N THR A 235 -20.09 6.27 21.52
CA THR A 235 -19.66 7.02 20.33
C THR A 235 -19.51 6.10 19.11
N ALA A 236 -18.86 4.96 19.28
CA ALA A 236 -18.68 3.98 18.21
C ALA A 236 -20.03 3.41 17.74
N ALA A 237 -20.95 3.10 18.65
CA ALA A 237 -22.30 2.64 18.32
C ALA A 237 -23.06 3.70 17.51
N ARG A 238 -23.01 4.97 17.94
CA ARG A 238 -23.69 6.05 17.21
C ARG A 238 -23.11 6.27 15.80
N LEU A 239 -21.79 6.17 15.64
CA LEU A 239 -21.16 6.24 14.32
C LEU A 239 -21.58 5.05 13.44
N ALA A 240 -21.72 3.86 14.03
CA ALA A 240 -22.24 2.70 13.34
C ALA A 240 -23.68 2.94 12.86
N ASP A 241 -24.58 3.50 13.68
CA ASP A 241 -25.95 3.81 13.24
C ASP A 241 -25.97 4.77 12.04
N ILE A 242 -25.10 5.79 12.05
CA ILE A 242 -25.01 6.75 10.94
C ILE A 242 -24.54 6.06 9.66
N ILE A 243 -23.63 5.10 9.75
CA ILE A 243 -23.17 4.32 8.59
C ILE A 243 -24.30 3.44 8.04
N GLU A 244 -25.04 2.72 8.90
CA GLU A 244 -26.19 1.91 8.46
C GLU A 244 -27.24 2.76 7.76
N ASP A 245 -27.55 3.90 8.35
CA ASP A 245 -28.51 4.81 7.78
C ASP A 245 -28.01 5.38 6.43
N ALA A 246 -26.73 5.76 6.32
CA ALA A 246 -26.14 6.26 5.09
C ALA A 246 -26.25 5.23 3.96
N LYS A 247 -25.97 3.97 4.28
CA LYS A 247 -26.12 2.82 3.40
C LYS A 247 -27.57 2.56 3.00
N ALA A 248 -28.48 2.51 3.96
CA ALA A 248 -29.89 2.23 3.72
C ALA A 248 -30.55 3.28 2.79
N HIS A 249 -30.12 4.53 2.91
CA HIS A 249 -30.66 5.65 2.12
C HIS A 249 -29.77 6.05 0.94
N GLN A 250 -28.71 5.28 0.62
CA GLN A 250 -27.77 5.58 -0.47
C GLN A 250 -27.23 7.01 -0.43
N ARG A 251 -26.87 7.49 0.76
CA ARG A 251 -26.40 8.85 1.00
C ARG A 251 -24.97 8.88 1.51
N LYS A 252 -24.30 10.00 1.27
CA LYS A 252 -22.95 10.27 1.77
C LYS A 252 -23.02 11.09 3.04
N ALA A 253 -22.16 10.79 4.02
CA ALA A 253 -22.13 11.50 5.30
C ALA A 253 -20.69 11.83 5.74
N ILE A 254 -20.54 12.97 6.41
CA ILE A 254 -19.31 13.29 7.15
C ILE A 254 -19.67 13.51 8.62
N CYS A 255 -18.97 12.79 9.50
CA CYS A 255 -19.15 12.84 10.94
C CYS A 255 -17.92 13.47 11.60
N PHE A 256 -18.12 14.48 12.43
CA PHE A 256 -17.05 15.07 13.23
C PHE A 256 -17.16 14.60 14.68
N VAL A 257 -16.09 13.97 15.17
CA VAL A 257 -15.99 13.45 16.55
C VAL A 257 -14.99 14.30 17.31
N THR A 258 -15.49 15.08 18.25
CA THR A 258 -14.68 15.96 19.09
C THR A 258 -14.61 15.45 20.52
N GLY A 259 -13.49 15.73 21.19
CA GLY A 259 -13.28 15.39 22.60
C GLY A 259 -11.93 15.86 23.12
N VAL A 260 -11.80 15.96 24.44
CA VAL A 260 -10.55 16.38 25.11
C VAL A 260 -9.36 15.47 24.73
N PRO A 261 -8.10 15.96 24.80
CA PRO A 261 -6.92 15.10 24.71
C PRO A 261 -7.03 13.90 25.64
N GLY A 262 -6.60 12.73 25.16
CA GLY A 262 -6.67 11.49 25.96
C GLY A 262 -8.06 10.87 26.10
N ALA A 263 -9.12 11.46 25.53
CA ALA A 263 -10.49 10.90 25.57
C ALA A 263 -10.66 9.56 24.79
N GLY A 264 -9.60 9.05 24.16
CA GLY A 264 -9.61 7.78 23.43
C GLY A 264 -10.18 7.84 22.01
N LYS A 265 -10.30 9.01 21.39
CA LYS A 265 -10.88 9.18 20.02
C LYS A 265 -10.28 8.22 18.98
N THR A 266 -8.95 8.17 18.90
CA THR A 266 -8.19 7.27 18.02
C THR A 266 -8.59 5.81 18.26
N LEU A 267 -8.75 5.40 19.53
CA LEU A 267 -9.15 4.04 19.90
C LEU A 267 -10.61 3.75 19.50
N ALA A 268 -11.53 4.69 19.68
CA ALA A 268 -12.90 4.53 19.16
C ALA A 268 -12.94 4.41 17.64
N GLY A 269 -12.11 5.18 16.93
CA GLY A 269 -11.99 5.09 15.47
C GLY A 269 -11.46 3.73 15.01
N LEU A 270 -10.39 3.24 15.65
CA LEU A 270 -9.85 1.91 15.38
C LEU A 270 -10.88 0.81 15.67
N ASN A 271 -11.58 0.89 16.81
CA ASN A 271 -12.61 -0.07 17.17
C ASN A 271 -13.76 -0.09 16.14
N LEU A 272 -14.18 1.09 15.67
CA LEU A 272 -15.21 1.21 14.64
C LEU A 272 -14.79 0.53 13.34
N VAL A 273 -13.56 0.77 12.86
CA VAL A 273 -13.04 0.13 11.64
C VAL A 273 -13.04 -1.40 11.78
N THR A 274 -12.62 -1.91 12.94
CA THR A 274 -12.62 -3.35 13.23
C THR A 274 -14.04 -3.93 13.21
N LEU A 275 -14.98 -3.35 13.96
CA LEU A 275 -16.37 -3.81 14.03
C LEU A 275 -17.06 -3.77 12.66
N ARG A 276 -16.81 -2.72 11.89
CA ARG A 276 -17.40 -2.52 10.56
C ARG A 276 -16.94 -3.56 9.55
N THR A 277 -15.64 -3.78 9.52
CA THR A 277 -15.05 -4.76 8.59
C THR A 277 -15.57 -6.17 8.89
N GLN A 278 -15.92 -6.48 10.15
CA GLN A 278 -16.54 -7.76 10.55
C GLN A 278 -18.00 -7.88 10.09
N ALA A 279 -18.81 -6.85 10.36
CA ALA A 279 -20.24 -6.87 10.05
C ALA A 279 -20.51 -6.93 8.54
N HIS A 280 -19.65 -6.28 7.73
CA HIS A 280 -19.87 -6.16 6.30
C HIS A 280 -18.58 -6.24 5.50
N LYS A 281 -18.26 -7.45 5.01
CA LYS A 281 -17.02 -7.74 4.26
C LYS A 281 -16.81 -6.88 3.00
N GLU A 282 -17.87 -6.35 2.40
CA GLU A 282 -17.80 -5.52 1.18
C GLU A 282 -17.69 -4.01 1.44
N GLU A 283 -17.85 -3.55 2.68
CA GLU A 283 -17.86 -2.12 2.99
C GLU A 283 -16.47 -1.53 3.14
N HIS A 284 -15.49 -2.36 3.50
CA HIS A 284 -14.09 -2.04 3.81
C HIS A 284 -13.92 -0.70 4.54
N ALA A 285 -13.63 -0.75 5.84
CA ALA A 285 -13.29 0.45 6.60
C ALA A 285 -11.77 0.64 6.65
N VAL A 286 -11.29 1.88 6.57
CA VAL A 286 -9.87 2.23 6.72
C VAL A 286 -9.66 3.28 7.80
N PHE A 287 -8.61 3.08 8.60
CA PHE A 287 -8.10 4.09 9.51
C PHE A 287 -6.93 4.84 8.87
N LEU A 288 -7.09 6.15 8.65
CA LEU A 288 -6.12 7.03 8.03
C LEU A 288 -5.51 7.94 9.09
N SER A 289 -4.17 7.98 9.16
CA SER A 289 -3.46 8.91 10.04
C SER A 289 -2.33 9.63 9.30
N GLY A 290 -2.19 10.94 9.57
CA GLY A 290 -1.05 11.76 9.15
C GLY A 290 0.17 11.59 10.04
N ASN A 291 0.02 10.97 11.22
CA ASN A 291 1.12 10.74 12.16
C ASN A 291 1.85 9.43 11.82
N GLY A 292 2.78 9.50 10.85
CA GLY A 292 3.60 8.35 10.43
C GLY A 292 4.24 7.57 11.59
N PRO A 293 4.92 8.21 12.55
CA PRO A 293 5.47 7.53 13.72
C PRO A 293 4.43 6.77 14.54
N LEU A 294 3.23 7.33 14.75
CA LEU A 294 2.16 6.64 15.46
C LEU A 294 1.68 5.40 14.70
N VAL A 295 1.53 5.50 13.37
CA VAL A 295 1.17 4.36 12.51
C VAL A 295 2.20 3.24 12.64
N GLU A 296 3.50 3.56 12.60
CA GLU A 296 4.57 2.57 12.74
C GLU A 296 4.62 1.94 14.14
N VAL A 297 4.45 2.74 15.20
CA VAL A 297 4.40 2.23 16.59
C VAL A 297 3.19 1.32 16.79
N LEU A 298 2.01 1.70 16.28
CA LEU A 298 0.80 0.87 16.35
C LEU A 298 0.99 -0.44 15.58
N ARG A 299 1.54 -0.37 14.36
CA ARG A 299 1.83 -1.55 13.54
C ARG A 299 2.77 -2.51 14.24
N GLU A 300 3.87 -2.00 14.78
CA GLU A 300 4.87 -2.81 15.48
C GLU A 300 4.34 -3.40 16.78
N ALA A 301 3.54 -2.66 17.55
CA ALA A 301 2.93 -3.15 18.77
C ALA A 301 1.95 -4.30 18.49
N LEU A 302 1.04 -4.13 17.54
CA LEU A 302 0.07 -5.15 17.12
C LEU A 302 0.78 -6.39 16.53
N ALA A 303 1.84 -6.18 15.74
CA ALA A 303 2.61 -7.27 15.15
C ALA A 303 3.38 -8.09 16.20
N ARG A 304 3.99 -7.41 17.20
CA ARG A 304 4.72 -8.07 18.29
C ARG A 304 3.81 -8.93 19.16
N ASP A 305 2.64 -8.41 19.48
CA ASP A 305 1.69 -9.08 20.36
C ASP A 305 1.11 -10.34 19.72
N GLU A 306 0.66 -10.26 18.47
CA GLU A 306 0.20 -11.43 17.72
C GLU A 306 1.30 -12.48 17.59
N TYR A 307 2.54 -12.04 17.30
CA TYR A 307 3.67 -12.95 17.26
C TYR A 307 3.85 -13.67 18.61
N GLY A 308 3.73 -12.94 19.73
CA GLY A 308 3.73 -13.50 21.08
C GLY A 308 2.63 -14.54 21.28
N ARG A 309 1.38 -14.19 20.97
CA ARG A 309 0.20 -15.05 21.12
C ARG A 309 0.29 -16.32 20.29
N LEU A 310 0.67 -16.22 19.02
CA LEU A 310 0.83 -17.38 18.14
C LEU A 310 1.96 -18.30 18.62
N LYS A 311 3.04 -17.72 19.17
CA LYS A 311 4.14 -18.48 19.78
C LYS A 311 3.70 -19.21 21.04
N GLU A 312 2.90 -18.58 21.91
CA GLU A 312 2.31 -19.23 23.10
C GLU A 312 1.38 -20.38 22.74
N GLN A 313 0.68 -20.27 21.60
CA GLN A 313 -0.16 -21.34 21.04
C GLN A 313 0.63 -22.42 20.29
N GLY A 314 1.97 -22.37 20.31
CA GLY A 314 2.84 -23.34 19.65
C GLY A 314 2.85 -23.26 18.12
N GLN A 315 2.28 -22.21 17.52
CA GLN A 315 2.28 -22.03 16.07
C GLN A 315 3.62 -21.47 15.59
N LYS A 316 4.16 -22.05 14.51
CA LYS A 316 5.32 -21.50 13.81
C LYS A 316 4.87 -20.34 12.92
N THR A 317 5.16 -19.12 13.33
CA THR A 317 4.92 -17.91 12.54
C THR A 317 6.17 -17.04 12.50
N LYS A 318 6.36 -16.21 11.47
CA LYS A 318 7.38 -15.17 11.45
C LYS A 318 6.78 -13.84 11.89
N LYS A 319 7.59 -12.98 12.51
CA LYS A 319 7.16 -11.62 12.89
C LYS A 319 6.72 -10.79 11.66
N SER A 320 7.36 -10.98 10.52
CA SER A 320 6.99 -10.31 9.25
C SER A 320 5.57 -10.68 8.79
N ASP A 321 5.14 -11.92 8.99
CA ASP A 321 3.78 -12.34 8.65
C ASP A 321 2.73 -11.69 9.56
N ALA A 322 3.05 -11.53 10.85
CA ALA A 322 2.21 -10.76 11.78
C ALA A 322 2.12 -9.28 11.38
N ALA A 323 3.24 -8.65 10.99
CA ALA A 323 3.27 -7.26 10.56
C ALA A 323 2.44 -7.02 9.28
N ARG A 324 2.49 -7.94 8.32
CA ARG A 324 1.73 -7.81 7.05
C ARG A 324 0.23 -7.79 7.29
N LYS A 325 -0.27 -8.58 8.24
CA LYS A 325 -1.68 -8.57 8.61
C LYS A 325 -2.11 -7.18 9.09
N VAL A 326 -1.33 -6.53 9.96
CA VAL A 326 -1.67 -5.20 10.51
C VAL A 326 -1.69 -4.11 9.44
N ASN A 327 -0.88 -4.23 8.39
CA ASN A 327 -0.73 -3.20 7.36
C ASN A 327 -2.00 -2.90 6.55
N SER A 328 -3.04 -3.75 6.55
CA SER A 328 -4.30 -3.43 5.85
C SER A 328 -5.19 -2.43 6.60
N PHE A 329 -5.18 -2.45 7.93
CA PHE A 329 -6.19 -1.74 8.75
C PHE A 329 -5.81 -0.29 9.06
N VAL A 330 -4.52 -0.04 9.28
CA VAL A 330 -3.97 1.28 9.55
C VAL A 330 -3.17 1.71 8.34
N GLN A 331 -3.63 2.74 7.65
CA GLN A 331 -3.00 3.29 6.46
C GLN A 331 -2.48 4.70 6.73
N ASN A 332 -1.33 5.01 6.13
CA ASN A 332 -0.84 6.37 6.11
C ASN A 332 -1.68 7.20 5.12
N ILE A 333 -2.18 8.36 5.54
CA ILE A 333 -2.99 9.24 4.66
C ILE A 333 -2.26 9.61 3.37
N MET A 334 -0.93 9.77 3.40
CA MET A 334 -0.13 10.07 2.22
C MET A 334 -0.13 8.92 1.22
N HIS A 335 -0.07 7.67 1.70
CA HIS A 335 -0.14 6.49 0.82
C HIS A 335 -1.53 6.35 0.20
N PHE A 336 -2.57 6.59 0.99
CA PHE A 336 -3.94 6.62 0.49
C PHE A 336 -4.09 7.71 -0.59
N ARG A 337 -3.64 8.94 -0.31
CA ARG A 337 -3.66 10.06 -1.25
C ARG A 337 -2.96 9.70 -2.55
N ASP A 338 -1.68 9.33 -2.47
CA ASP A 338 -0.85 9.10 -3.64
C ASP A 338 -1.40 7.95 -4.51
N SER A 339 -2.00 6.92 -3.90
CA SER A 339 -2.67 5.82 -4.62
C SER A 339 -3.97 6.23 -5.32
N ASN A 340 -4.65 7.28 -4.85
CA ASN A 340 -5.93 7.74 -5.40
C ASN A 340 -5.78 8.95 -6.34
N VAL A 341 -4.60 9.60 -6.41
CA VAL A 341 -4.31 10.67 -7.38
C VAL A 341 -4.23 10.11 -8.81
N VAL A 342 -3.89 8.83 -8.98
CA VAL A 342 -3.62 8.19 -10.28
C VAL A 342 -4.84 7.60 -10.97
N THR A 343 -5.97 7.58 -10.28
CA THR A 343 -7.19 6.92 -10.72
C THR A 343 -8.40 7.78 -10.40
N SER A 344 -9.42 7.70 -11.25
CA SER A 344 -10.76 8.25 -11.02
C SER A 344 -11.72 7.21 -10.43
N GLU A 345 -11.31 5.94 -10.35
CA GLU A 345 -12.11 4.89 -9.74
C GLU A 345 -12.29 5.15 -8.24
N PRO A 346 -13.44 4.75 -7.66
CA PRO A 346 -13.63 4.79 -6.22
C PRO A 346 -12.61 3.89 -5.52
N PRO A 347 -12.16 4.28 -4.32
CA PRO A 347 -11.42 3.35 -3.47
C PRO A 347 -12.31 2.14 -3.13
N ILE A 348 -11.72 1.06 -2.61
CA ILE A 348 -12.54 -0.06 -2.12
C ILE A 348 -13.27 0.30 -0.83
N GLU A 349 -12.78 1.32 -0.12
CA GLU A 349 -13.26 1.68 1.21
C GLU A 349 -14.45 2.63 1.16
N ARG A 350 -15.61 2.18 1.65
CA ARG A 350 -16.78 3.04 1.79
C ARG A 350 -16.78 3.84 3.10
N VAL A 351 -15.98 3.44 4.08
CA VAL A 351 -15.84 4.15 5.36
C VAL A 351 -14.38 4.53 5.59
N ALA A 352 -14.11 5.83 5.70
CA ALA A 352 -12.79 6.36 6.02
C ALA A 352 -12.81 7.06 7.38
N VAL A 353 -12.01 6.59 8.33
CA VAL A 353 -11.78 7.25 9.61
C VAL A 353 -10.48 8.04 9.50
N PHE A 354 -10.55 9.36 9.56
CA PHE A 354 -9.40 10.25 9.51
C PHE A 354 -9.05 10.73 10.92
N ASP A 355 -7.90 10.27 11.42
CA ASP A 355 -7.36 10.60 12.73
C ASP A 355 -6.55 11.90 12.72
N GLU A 356 -6.69 12.68 13.79
CA GLU A 356 -6.14 14.04 13.91
C GLU A 356 -6.48 14.91 12.68
N ALA A 357 -7.74 14.90 12.27
CA ALA A 357 -8.20 15.54 11.02
C ALA A 357 -7.96 17.07 11.00
N GLN A 358 -7.78 17.72 12.16
CA GLN A 358 -7.37 19.12 12.26
C GLN A 358 -5.90 19.36 11.84
N ARG A 359 -5.12 18.30 11.64
CA ARG A 359 -3.74 18.41 11.15
C ARG A 359 -3.64 18.27 9.64
N ALA A 360 -4.78 18.22 8.95
CA ALA A 360 -4.83 18.09 7.51
C ALA A 360 -4.22 19.33 6.83
N TRP A 361 -3.47 19.09 5.75
CA TRP A 361 -2.82 20.18 5.02
C TRP A 361 -3.82 21.07 4.28
N ASP A 362 -3.61 22.37 4.37
CA ASP A 362 -4.29 23.37 3.55
C ASP A 362 -3.94 23.22 2.06
N MET A 363 -4.70 23.92 1.22
CA MET A 363 -4.50 23.88 -0.23
C MET A 363 -3.10 24.34 -0.64
N ASN A 364 -2.53 25.36 0.01
CA ASN A 364 -1.23 25.90 -0.37
C ASN A 364 -0.10 24.91 -0.07
N HIS A 365 -0.14 24.30 1.11
CA HIS A 365 0.85 23.34 1.57
C HIS A 365 0.79 22.07 0.73
N LEU A 366 -0.42 21.53 0.50
CA LEU A 366 -0.59 20.34 -0.30
C LEU A 366 -0.26 20.59 -1.78
N ALA A 367 -0.70 21.70 -2.38
CA ALA A 367 -0.34 22.07 -3.75
C ALA A 367 1.17 22.20 -3.93
N LYS A 368 1.86 22.85 -2.99
CA LYS A 368 3.32 22.99 -3.00
C LYS A 368 4.01 21.62 -2.89
N PHE A 369 3.57 20.77 -1.97
CA PHE A 369 4.10 19.41 -1.84
C PHE A 369 3.90 18.61 -3.12
N MET A 370 2.68 18.62 -3.67
CA MET A 370 2.32 17.88 -4.88
C MET A 370 3.09 18.37 -6.10
N GLY A 371 3.24 19.69 -6.26
CA GLY A 371 4.05 20.30 -7.32
C GLY A 371 5.53 19.94 -7.20
N GLN A 372 6.11 20.11 -6.01
CA GLN A 372 7.55 19.95 -5.80
C GLN A 372 8.02 18.50 -5.68
N LYS A 373 7.25 17.64 -5.02
CA LYS A 373 7.64 16.26 -4.66
C LYS A 373 6.95 15.19 -5.48
N ARG A 374 5.82 15.49 -6.13
CA ARG A 374 5.04 14.52 -6.90
C ARG A 374 4.88 14.88 -8.37
N GLY A 375 5.45 16.01 -8.82
CA GLY A 375 5.38 16.46 -10.21
C GLY A 375 3.97 16.85 -10.66
N GLN A 376 3.12 17.29 -9.72
CA GLN A 376 1.73 17.70 -9.95
C GLN A 376 1.57 19.21 -9.73
N PRO A 377 2.06 20.07 -10.64
CA PRO A 377 2.08 21.52 -10.44
C PRO A 377 0.68 22.16 -10.40
N ASN A 378 -0.33 21.47 -10.96
CA ASN A 378 -1.70 21.96 -11.05
C ASN A 378 -2.62 21.37 -9.97
N PHE A 379 -2.05 20.75 -8.93
CA PHE A 379 -2.85 20.22 -7.82
C PHE A 379 -3.38 21.41 -6.98
N GLN A 380 -4.69 21.62 -6.96
CA GLN A 380 -5.35 22.77 -6.31
C GLN A 380 -6.45 22.30 -5.35
N MET A 381 -6.08 21.49 -4.36
CA MET A 381 -6.98 21.05 -3.30
C MET A 381 -6.22 21.01 -1.97
N SER A 382 -6.94 21.25 -0.88
CA SER A 382 -6.51 20.84 0.47
C SER A 382 -6.63 19.33 0.66
N GLU A 383 -6.01 18.80 1.70
CA GLU A 383 -6.09 17.36 2.01
C GLU A 383 -7.52 16.89 2.32
N PRO A 384 -8.35 17.64 3.09
CA PRO A 384 -9.75 17.29 3.28
C PRO A 384 -10.57 17.32 1.99
N GLU A 385 -10.38 18.35 1.14
CA GLU A 385 -11.06 18.42 -0.15
C GLU A 385 -10.70 17.23 -1.04
N PHE A 386 -9.42 16.85 -1.06
CA PHE A 386 -8.99 15.69 -1.83
C PHE A 386 -9.59 14.40 -1.27
N LEU A 387 -9.56 14.17 0.04
CA LEU A 387 -10.18 13.00 0.67
C LEU A 387 -11.68 12.92 0.35
N ILE A 388 -12.40 14.04 0.47
CA ILE A 388 -13.83 14.12 0.12
C ILE A 388 -14.01 13.78 -1.36
N SER A 389 -13.22 14.36 -2.26
CA SER A 389 -13.31 14.07 -3.70
C SER A 389 -13.05 12.60 -4.04
N VAL A 390 -12.19 11.92 -3.27
CA VAL A 390 -11.88 10.49 -3.45
C VAL A 390 -13.06 9.63 -3.01
N MET A 391 -13.62 9.91 -1.84
CA MET A 391 -14.77 9.16 -1.33
C MET A 391 -16.05 9.44 -2.13
N ASP A 392 -16.17 10.64 -2.70
CA ASP A 392 -17.29 11.04 -3.55
C ASP A 392 -17.36 10.27 -4.87
N ARG A 393 -16.29 9.58 -5.28
CA ARG A 393 -16.27 8.69 -6.45
C ARG A 393 -17.20 7.48 -6.29
N HIS A 394 -17.58 7.13 -5.06
CA HIS A 394 -18.54 6.05 -4.85
C HIS A 394 -19.92 6.46 -5.33
N ASP A 395 -20.52 5.59 -6.14
CA ASP A 395 -21.96 5.61 -6.35
C ASP A 395 -22.68 5.18 -5.06
N GLY A 396 -23.79 5.88 -4.77
CA GLY A 396 -24.61 5.67 -3.59
C GLY A 396 -23.98 6.28 -2.34
N TRP A 397 -23.45 5.43 -1.46
CA TRP A 397 -23.08 5.82 -0.10
C TRP A 397 -21.58 5.69 0.18
N CYS A 398 -21.10 6.58 1.05
CA CYS A 398 -19.82 6.52 1.73
C CYS A 398 -19.87 7.37 3.00
N VAL A 399 -19.00 7.09 3.97
CA VAL A 399 -18.93 7.87 5.22
C VAL A 399 -17.49 8.25 5.53
N ILE A 400 -17.26 9.53 5.82
CA ILE A 400 -15.99 10.03 6.36
C ILE A 400 -16.19 10.37 7.83
N ILE A 401 -15.29 9.91 8.69
CA ILE A 401 -15.34 10.16 10.13
C ILE A 401 -14.06 10.89 10.50
N CYS A 402 -14.19 12.17 10.85
CA CYS A 402 -13.08 13.02 11.26
C CYS A 402 -12.95 12.99 12.77
N LEU A 403 -11.85 12.44 13.28
CA LEU A 403 -11.50 12.50 14.70
C LEU A 403 -10.69 13.78 14.94
N VAL A 404 -11.22 14.67 15.77
CA VAL A 404 -10.65 15.99 16.02
C VAL A 404 -10.26 16.16 17.49
N GLY A 405 -8.98 16.45 17.74
CA GLY A 405 -8.45 16.76 19.06
C GLY A 405 -8.33 18.28 19.31
N GLY A 406 -8.76 18.76 20.47
CA GLY A 406 -8.46 20.14 20.90
C GLY A 406 -7.11 20.22 21.64
N GLY A 407 -6.44 21.37 21.61
CA GLY A 407 -5.28 21.67 22.47
C GLY A 407 -3.93 21.08 22.05
N GLN A 408 -3.78 20.65 20.80
CA GLN A 408 -2.49 20.27 20.22
C GLN A 408 -1.95 21.41 19.34
N GLU A 409 -0.61 21.56 19.27
CA GLU A 409 0.03 22.56 18.42
C GLU A 409 -0.25 22.27 16.94
N ILE A 410 -0.82 23.26 16.25
CA ILE A 410 -1.04 23.27 14.81
C ILE A 410 0.24 23.78 14.14
N ASN A 411 0.83 22.98 13.26
CA ASN A 411 2.02 23.38 12.50
C ASN A 411 1.64 24.23 11.28
N ALA A 412 2.62 24.97 10.74
CA ALA A 412 2.39 25.85 9.59
C ALA A 412 1.83 25.10 8.37
N GLY A 413 0.59 25.42 7.98
CA GLY A 413 -0.13 24.81 6.85
C GLY A 413 -1.13 23.71 7.24
N GLU A 414 -1.29 23.42 8.53
CA GLU A 414 -2.38 22.59 9.08
C GLU A 414 -3.64 23.46 9.30
N LEU A 415 -4.85 22.94 9.02
CA LEU A 415 -6.12 23.68 9.07
C LEU A 415 -6.76 23.68 10.48
N ALA A 416 -7.07 24.87 11.02
CA ALA A 416 -7.78 25.05 12.29
C ALA A 416 -9.30 24.74 12.19
#